data_AF-A0A353R087-F1
#
_entry.id   AF-A0A353R087-F1
#
_cell.length_a   1.000
_cell.length_b   1.000
_cell.length_c   1.000
_cell.angle_alpha   90.00
_cell.angle_beta   90.00
_cell.angle_gamma   90.00
#
_symmetry.space_group_name_H-M   'P 1'
#
loop_
_entity.id
_entity.type
_entity.pdbx_description
1 polymer ?
#
loop_
_entity_poly.entity_id
_entity_poly.type
_entity_poly.pdbx_seq_one_letter_code
_entity_poly.pdbx_strand_id
1 'polypeptide(L)'
;MDAAERRAALASLEIVEWTPRVVEPQSPTMDVGMSIPSSASVQGRPATPETTADIGQLDWTALRARVDACRACELCQTRTQTVFGVGDHSARLLIVGEAPGAEEDRLGEPFVGPAGRLLDEMLRAIGLQRQQVYICNILKCRPPRNADPTPAQAAACRPYLERQIALIAPQLILAVGRIAAQNLLQVATPIGRLRGQCHSIQIGEAGGRVPVWVTYHPAYLLRSPREKARAWDDLKAVRRMLEAEQP
;
A
#
# COMPACT_ATOMS: atom_id res chain seq x y z
N MET A 1 -7.99 24.07 25.91
CA MET A 1 -6.71 23.36 25.87
C MET A 1 -5.77 24.22 25.06
N ASP A 2 -4.84 24.84 25.76
CA ASP A 2 -3.82 25.73 25.20
C ASP A 2 -2.91 24.95 24.23
N ALA A 3 -2.37 25.64 23.22
CA ALA A 3 -1.39 25.09 22.29
C ALA A 3 -0.19 24.44 23.02
N ALA A 4 0.21 24.97 24.18
CA ALA A 4 1.25 24.38 25.02
C ALA A 4 0.87 23.00 25.60
N GLU A 5 -0.35 22.86 26.12
CA GLU A 5 -0.87 21.60 26.67
C GLU A 5 -1.02 20.53 25.58
N ARG A 6 -1.42 20.95 24.38
CA ARG A 6 -1.54 20.05 23.21
C ARG A 6 -0.18 19.55 22.73
N ARG A 7 0.86 20.39 22.80
CA ARG A 7 2.23 20.03 22.39
C ARG A 7 2.89 19.10 23.41
N ALA A 8 2.64 19.30 24.71
CA ALA A 8 3.09 18.40 25.78
C ALA A 8 2.44 17.00 25.69
N ALA A 9 1.15 16.93 25.37
CA ALA A 9 0.43 15.67 25.19
C ALA A 9 0.85 14.89 23.91
N LEU A 10 1.34 15.58 22.88
CA LEU A 10 1.85 14.94 21.66
C LEU A 10 3.29 14.43 21.86
N ALA A 11 4.11 15.16 22.62
CA ALA A 11 5.47 14.76 22.96
C ALA A 11 5.53 13.51 23.87
N SER A 12 4.59 13.37 24.81
CA SER A 12 4.49 12.19 25.67
C SER A 12 4.03 10.91 24.95
N LEU A 13 3.56 11.05 23.71
CA LEU A 13 3.11 9.95 22.85
C LEU A 13 4.10 9.67 21.71
N GLU A 14 5.29 10.27 21.73
CA GLU A 14 6.32 10.19 20.66
C GLU A 14 5.79 10.57 19.26
N ILE A 15 4.75 11.41 19.21
CA ILE A 15 4.16 11.87 17.95
C ILE A 15 4.94 13.09 17.48
N VAL A 16 5.79 12.91 16.48
CA VAL A 16 6.45 14.02 15.77
C VAL A 16 5.38 14.86 15.06
N GLU A 17 5.36 16.16 15.36
CA GLU A 17 4.43 17.14 14.81
C GLU A 17 4.51 17.12 13.27
N TRP A 18 3.36 16.91 12.62
CA TRP A 18 3.26 16.92 11.16
C TRP A 18 3.39 18.34 10.64
N THR A 19 4.40 18.61 9.81
CA THR A 19 4.59 19.90 9.13
C THR A 19 4.15 19.83 7.66
N PRO A 20 3.33 20.79 7.17
CA PRO A 20 3.04 20.92 5.75
C PRO A 20 4.31 21.31 4.98
N ARG A 21 4.53 20.73 3.81
CA ARG A 21 5.69 21.06 2.97
C ARG A 21 5.40 22.32 2.13
N VAL A 22 6.14 23.39 2.39
CA VAL A 22 6.23 24.56 1.50
C VAL A 22 7.04 24.18 0.27
N VAL A 23 6.53 24.50 -0.92
CA VAL A 23 7.24 24.35 -2.19
C VAL A 23 7.85 25.71 -2.52
N GLU A 24 9.16 25.85 -2.37
CA GLU A 24 9.88 27.01 -2.93
C GLU A 24 10.26 26.74 -4.39
N PRO A 25 10.03 27.71 -5.31
CA PRO A 25 10.44 27.58 -6.70
C PRO A 25 11.96 27.74 -6.82
N GLN A 26 12.62 26.76 -7.44
CA GLN A 26 14.05 26.83 -7.77
C GLN A 26 14.28 27.65 -9.04
N SER A 27 15.17 28.63 -8.95
CA SER A 27 15.72 29.39 -10.08
C SER A 27 16.85 28.62 -10.79
N PRO A 28 17.09 28.86 -12.09
CA PRO A 28 18.00 28.03 -12.89
C PRO A 28 19.46 28.43 -12.67
N THR A 29 20.35 27.45 -12.49
CA THR A 29 21.80 27.65 -12.47
C THR A 29 22.45 27.26 -13.79
N MET A 30 23.45 28.06 -14.15
CA MET A 30 24.17 28.08 -15.41
C MET A 30 25.12 26.90 -15.65
N ASP A 31 25.37 26.73 -16.94
CA ASP A 31 26.29 25.86 -17.66
C ASP A 31 27.73 25.95 -17.16
N VAL A 32 28.37 24.80 -16.86
CA VAL A 32 29.83 24.69 -16.70
C VAL A 32 30.31 23.40 -17.35
N GLY A 33 31.23 23.58 -18.29
CA GLY A 33 31.75 22.58 -19.21
C GLY A 33 32.55 21.43 -18.59
N MET A 34 32.43 20.31 -19.28
CA MET A 34 33.00 19.00 -19.06
C MET A 34 34.52 18.96 -19.34
N SER A 35 35.28 18.25 -18.51
CA SER A 35 36.57 17.65 -18.89
C SER A 35 36.72 16.30 -18.18
N ILE A 36 36.93 15.23 -18.96
CA ILE A 36 37.12 13.85 -18.49
C ILE A 36 38.62 13.52 -18.56
N PRO A 37 39.13 12.68 -17.63
CA PRO A 37 39.97 11.59 -18.11
C PRO A 37 39.56 10.20 -17.57
N SER A 38 39.59 9.30 -18.55
CA SER A 38 39.60 7.84 -18.64
C SER A 38 39.90 6.95 -17.42
N SER A 39 39.17 5.83 -17.43
CA SER A 39 39.54 4.44 -17.08
C SER A 39 39.58 3.98 -15.62
N ALA A 40 38.61 3.13 -15.27
CA ALA A 40 38.87 1.75 -14.83
C ALA A 40 37.58 0.92 -14.96
N SER A 41 37.68 -0.18 -15.69
CA SER A 41 36.64 -1.15 -16.00
C SER A 41 36.24 -1.98 -14.78
N VAL A 42 34.96 -1.92 -14.41
CA VAL A 42 34.29 -3.00 -13.67
C VAL A 42 33.13 -3.47 -14.55
N GLN A 43 33.24 -4.71 -15.03
CA GLN A 43 32.20 -5.37 -15.81
C GLN A 43 30.97 -5.63 -14.93
N GLY A 44 30.11 -4.62 -14.82
CA GLY A 44 28.75 -4.78 -14.34
C GLY A 44 27.89 -5.29 -15.50
N ARG A 45 27.49 -6.56 -15.43
CA ARG A 45 26.47 -7.14 -16.32
C ARG A 45 25.23 -6.23 -16.27
N PRO A 46 24.74 -5.67 -17.39
CA PRO A 46 23.57 -4.80 -17.36
C PRO A 46 22.37 -5.62 -16.90
N ALA A 47 21.72 -5.18 -15.82
CA ALA A 47 20.42 -5.72 -15.42
C ALA A 47 19.45 -5.49 -16.57
N THR A 48 19.00 -6.57 -17.18
CA THR A 48 18.01 -6.53 -18.26
C THR A 48 16.72 -5.91 -17.69
N PRO A 49 16.04 -4.99 -18.38
CA PRO A 49 14.73 -4.54 -17.96
C PRO A 49 13.78 -5.74 -18.04
N GLU A 50 13.50 -6.36 -16.90
CA GLU A 50 12.59 -7.49 -16.81
C GLU A 50 11.17 -7.01 -17.13
N THR A 51 10.60 -7.54 -18.22
CA THR A 51 9.31 -7.11 -18.77
C THR A 51 8.16 -7.50 -17.84
N THR A 52 7.14 -6.64 -17.73
CA THR A 52 5.89 -6.88 -16.98
C THR A 52 5.19 -8.20 -17.36
N ALA A 53 5.36 -8.68 -18.59
CA ALA A 53 4.85 -9.95 -19.09
C ALA A 53 5.35 -11.18 -18.29
N ASP A 54 6.55 -11.12 -17.72
CA ASP A 54 7.14 -12.21 -16.93
C ASP A 54 6.43 -12.36 -15.57
N ILE A 55 6.11 -11.24 -14.92
CA ILE A 55 5.46 -11.22 -13.59
C ILE A 55 4.04 -11.81 -13.64
N GLY A 56 3.32 -11.58 -14.74
CA GLY A 56 1.93 -12.03 -14.93
C GLY A 56 1.73 -13.55 -14.87
N GLN A 57 2.78 -14.35 -15.08
CA GLN A 57 2.70 -15.81 -15.15
C GLN A 57 3.24 -16.51 -13.89
N LEU A 58 3.88 -15.78 -12.97
CA LEU A 58 4.55 -16.36 -11.80
C LEU A 58 3.55 -17.01 -10.84
N ASP A 59 3.82 -18.21 -10.35
CA ASP A 59 3.08 -18.76 -9.21
C ASP A 59 3.44 -18.03 -7.90
N TRP A 60 2.82 -18.43 -6.78
CA TRP A 60 3.06 -17.80 -5.48
C TRP A 60 4.53 -17.84 -5.03
N THR A 61 5.21 -18.96 -5.27
CA THR A 61 6.59 -19.18 -4.84
C THR A 61 7.53 -18.29 -5.64
N ALA A 62 7.38 -18.30 -6.97
CA ALA A 62 8.18 -17.49 -7.87
C ALA A 62 7.89 -15.99 -7.69
N LEU A 63 6.63 -15.60 -7.46
CA LEU A 63 6.23 -14.22 -7.20
C LEU A 63 6.86 -13.68 -5.91
N ARG A 64 6.84 -14.47 -4.83
CA ARG A 64 7.48 -14.10 -3.56
C ARG A 64 8.99 -13.93 -3.73
N ALA A 65 9.65 -14.91 -4.34
CA ALA A 65 11.09 -14.84 -4.62
C ALA A 65 11.46 -13.62 -5.48
N ARG A 66 10.64 -13.29 -6.48
CA ARG A 66 10.84 -12.09 -7.31
C ARG A 66 10.70 -10.81 -6.51
N VAL A 67 9.69 -10.71 -5.65
CA VAL A 67 9.51 -9.53 -4.79
C VAL A 67 10.72 -9.37 -3.85
N ASP A 68 11.17 -10.44 -3.21
CA ASP A 68 12.30 -10.40 -2.26
C ASP A 68 13.60 -9.90 -2.94
N ALA A 69 13.83 -10.31 -4.18
CA ALA A 69 14.96 -9.88 -5.00
C ALA A 69 14.75 -8.53 -5.73
N CYS A 70 13.56 -7.93 -5.67
CA CYS A 70 13.19 -6.81 -6.52
C CYS A 70 14.08 -5.57 -6.32
N ARG A 71 14.53 -4.98 -7.44
CA ARG A 71 15.32 -3.72 -7.49
C ARG A 71 14.71 -2.69 -8.45
N ALA A 72 13.43 -2.82 -8.80
CA ALA A 72 12.77 -1.99 -9.80
C ALA A 72 12.55 -0.51 -9.39
N CYS A 73 12.79 -0.16 -8.11
CA CYS A 73 12.78 1.23 -7.64
C CYS A 73 13.78 1.42 -6.50
N GLU A 74 14.04 2.68 -6.16
CA GLU A 74 15.02 3.14 -5.18
C GLU A 74 14.74 2.64 -3.75
N LEU A 75 13.50 2.25 -3.44
CA LEU A 75 13.13 1.74 -2.11
C LEU A 75 13.86 0.44 -1.75
N CYS A 76 14.39 -0.28 -2.74
CA CYS A 76 15.23 -1.45 -2.49
C CYS A 76 16.53 -1.14 -1.76
N GLN A 77 16.97 0.13 -1.76
CA GLN A 77 18.22 0.56 -1.13
C GLN A 77 18.06 0.80 0.37
N THR A 78 16.83 1.06 0.84
CA THR A 78 16.57 1.49 2.22
C THR A 78 15.72 0.53 3.04
N ARG A 79 15.10 -0.48 2.40
CA ARG A 79 14.31 -1.50 3.12
C ARG A 79 15.22 -2.40 3.96
N THR A 80 14.72 -2.87 5.09
CA THR A 80 15.32 -4.00 5.80
C THR A 80 14.96 -5.30 5.08
N GLN A 81 13.67 -5.43 4.75
CA GLN A 81 13.14 -6.53 3.94
C GLN A 81 11.86 -6.11 3.23
N THR A 82 11.42 -6.94 2.30
CA THR A 82 10.14 -6.79 1.63
C THR A 82 8.99 -7.21 2.54
N VAL A 83 7.83 -6.61 2.29
CA VAL A 83 6.56 -6.96 2.92
C VAL A 83 5.60 -7.39 1.82
N PHE A 84 5.58 -8.69 1.56
CA PHE A 84 4.89 -9.29 0.42
C PHE A 84 3.36 -9.22 0.57
N GLY A 85 2.88 -9.70 1.72
CA GLY A 85 1.48 -9.98 1.99
C GLY A 85 1.35 -11.26 2.81
N VAL A 86 0.26 -11.36 3.58
CA VAL A 86 -0.04 -12.50 4.46
C VAL A 86 -1.53 -12.82 4.42
N GLY A 87 -1.88 -14.07 4.71
CA GLY A 87 -3.26 -14.53 4.81
C GLY A 87 -3.60 -15.67 3.85
N ASP A 88 -4.88 -15.92 3.67
CA ASP A 88 -5.39 -17.00 2.83
C ASP A 88 -5.19 -16.68 1.33
N HIS A 89 -4.52 -17.57 0.59
CA HIS A 89 -4.32 -17.43 -0.86
C HIS A 89 -5.59 -17.62 -1.68
N SER A 90 -6.67 -18.11 -1.06
CA SER A 90 -8.03 -18.23 -1.61
C SER A 90 -9.03 -17.26 -0.93
N ALA A 91 -8.52 -16.22 -0.28
CA ALA A 91 -9.33 -15.27 0.47
C ALA A 91 -10.41 -14.60 -0.40
N ARG A 92 -11.64 -14.63 0.10
CA ARG A 92 -12.77 -13.91 -0.50
C ARG A 92 -12.63 -12.38 -0.38
N LEU A 93 -11.95 -11.92 0.66
CA LEU A 93 -11.66 -10.51 0.91
C LEU A 93 -10.14 -10.26 0.83
N LEU A 94 -9.75 -9.39 -0.08
CA LEU A 94 -8.39 -8.86 -0.18
C LEU A 94 -8.34 -7.44 0.39
N ILE A 95 -7.46 -7.19 1.34
CA ILE A 95 -7.23 -5.87 1.94
C ILE A 95 -5.96 -5.27 1.35
N VAL A 96 -6.06 -4.05 0.84
CA VAL A 96 -4.94 -3.34 0.22
C VAL A 96 -4.72 -2.02 0.95
N GLY A 97 -3.57 -1.91 1.62
CA GLY A 97 -3.05 -0.68 2.19
C GLY A 97 -2.06 0.04 1.30
N GLU A 98 -1.41 1.05 1.85
CA GLU A 98 -0.52 1.95 1.12
C GLU A 98 0.89 1.39 0.96
N ALA A 99 1.61 1.29 2.06
CA ALA A 99 3.01 0.89 2.10
C ALA A 99 3.37 0.36 3.49
N PRO A 100 4.46 -0.40 3.64
CA PRO A 100 4.98 -0.82 4.93
C PRO A 100 5.40 0.37 5.80
N GLY A 101 5.13 0.30 7.10
CA GLY A 101 5.73 1.16 8.12
C GLY A 101 7.03 0.56 8.65
N ALA A 102 7.56 1.16 9.72
CA ALA A 102 8.82 0.73 10.34
C ALA A 102 8.78 -0.69 10.88
N GLU A 103 7.68 -1.03 11.56
CA GLU A 103 7.53 -2.34 12.17
C GLU A 103 7.24 -3.42 11.13
N GLU A 104 6.47 -3.09 10.10
CA GLU A 104 6.24 -3.96 8.95
C GLU A 104 7.56 -4.25 8.20
N ASP A 105 8.39 -3.23 7.96
CA ASP A 105 9.72 -3.40 7.34
C ASP A 105 10.65 -4.28 8.18
N ARG A 106 10.56 -4.19 9.52
CA ARG A 106 11.36 -4.99 10.44
C ARG A 106 10.92 -6.45 10.52
N LEU A 107 9.62 -6.71 10.42
CA LEU A 107 9.03 -8.04 10.62
C LEU A 107 8.68 -8.77 9.31
N GLY A 108 8.56 -8.06 8.19
CA GLY A 108 8.16 -8.64 6.91
C GLY A 108 6.67 -8.82 6.70
N GLU A 109 5.86 -8.42 7.68
CA GLU A 109 4.42 -8.63 7.67
C GLU A 109 3.67 -7.29 7.59
N PRO A 110 2.62 -7.18 6.77
CA PRO A 110 1.87 -5.93 6.64
C PRO A 110 0.98 -5.72 7.86
N PHE A 111 0.71 -4.47 8.25
CA PHE A 111 -0.25 -4.16 9.32
C PHE A 111 0.03 -4.93 10.62
N VAL A 112 1.23 -4.75 11.18
CA VAL A 112 1.63 -5.31 12.50
C VAL A 112 1.70 -4.24 13.59
N GLY A 113 1.81 -2.97 13.20
CA GLY A 113 1.77 -1.83 14.12
C GLY A 113 0.37 -1.53 14.70
N PRO A 114 0.20 -0.37 15.37
CA PRO A 114 -1.09 0.05 15.95
C PRO A 114 -2.25 0.10 14.94
N ALA A 115 -1.96 0.53 13.71
CA ALA A 115 -2.93 0.53 12.62
C ALA A 115 -3.39 -0.88 12.25
N GLY A 116 -2.49 -1.86 12.32
CA GLY A 116 -2.79 -3.26 12.08
C GLY A 116 -3.65 -3.89 13.16
N ARG A 117 -3.37 -3.59 14.43
CA ARG A 117 -4.25 -4.03 15.52
C ARG A 117 -5.67 -3.49 15.36
N LEU A 118 -5.84 -2.23 14.97
CA LEU A 118 -7.17 -1.70 14.67
C LEU A 118 -7.82 -2.39 13.46
N LEU A 119 -7.04 -2.73 12.43
CA LEU A 119 -7.55 -3.51 11.30
C LEU A 119 -8.07 -4.89 11.75
N ASP A 120 -7.34 -5.57 12.64
CA ASP A 120 -7.78 -6.86 13.19
C ASP A 120 -9.10 -6.72 13.96
N GLU A 121 -9.27 -5.65 14.75
CA GLU A 121 -10.53 -5.33 15.43
C GLU A 121 -11.67 -5.04 14.43
N MET A 122 -11.38 -4.31 13.35
CA MET A 122 -12.34 -4.02 12.28
C MET A 122 -12.82 -5.29 11.60
N LEU A 123 -11.93 -6.24 11.33
CA LEU A 123 -12.27 -7.54 10.76
C LEU A 123 -13.13 -8.36 11.73
N ARG A 124 -12.74 -8.41 13.00
CA ARG A 124 -13.51 -9.14 14.01
C ARG A 124 -14.93 -8.61 14.15
N ALA A 125 -15.12 -7.29 14.05
CA ALA A 125 -16.44 -6.65 14.11
C ALA A 125 -17.38 -7.09 12.97
N ILE A 126 -16.85 -7.56 11.84
CA ILE A 126 -17.63 -8.14 10.74
C ILE A 126 -17.57 -9.67 10.67
N GLY A 127 -17.07 -10.32 11.72
CA GLY A 127 -17.03 -11.78 11.82
C GLY A 127 -15.90 -12.44 11.04
N LEU A 128 -14.87 -11.69 10.64
CA LEU A 128 -13.69 -12.20 9.96
C LEU A 128 -12.48 -12.22 10.89
N GLN A 129 -11.60 -13.19 10.67
CA GLN A 129 -10.28 -13.27 11.29
C GLN A 129 -9.21 -12.91 10.26
N ARG A 130 -8.07 -12.43 10.75
CA ARG A 130 -6.93 -12.03 9.92
C ARG A 130 -6.47 -13.14 8.96
N GLN A 131 -6.55 -14.40 9.38
CA GLN A 131 -6.14 -15.56 8.61
C GLN A 131 -7.11 -15.92 7.48
N GLN A 132 -8.37 -15.43 7.53
CA GLN A 132 -9.41 -15.71 6.52
C GLN A 132 -9.42 -14.69 5.37
N VAL A 133 -8.60 -13.64 5.48
CA VAL A 133 -8.45 -12.59 4.48
C VAL A 133 -7.03 -12.61 3.97
N TYR A 134 -6.76 -11.95 2.84
CA TYR A 134 -5.40 -11.65 2.43
C TYR A 134 -5.12 -10.16 2.63
N ILE A 135 -3.97 -9.82 3.20
CA ILE A 135 -3.59 -8.45 3.51
C ILE A 135 -2.28 -8.13 2.79
N CYS A 136 -2.27 -7.05 2.03
CA CYS A 136 -1.05 -6.54 1.40
C CYS A 136 -1.11 -5.02 1.20
N ASN A 137 -0.07 -4.46 0.59
CA ASN A 137 0.04 -3.03 0.29
C ASN A 137 0.31 -2.79 -1.21
N ILE A 138 0.08 -1.56 -1.68
CA ILE A 138 0.53 -1.11 -3.00
C ILE A 138 2.04 -1.29 -3.13
N LEU A 139 2.81 -0.74 -2.19
CA LEU A 139 4.25 -0.93 -2.16
C LEU A 139 4.64 -2.16 -1.34
N LYS A 140 5.70 -2.84 -1.76
CA LYS A 140 6.29 -3.98 -1.03
C LYS A 140 7.51 -3.60 -0.19
N CYS A 141 7.91 -2.33 -0.23
CA CYS A 141 9.07 -1.78 0.48
C CYS A 141 8.65 -0.51 1.22
N ARG A 142 9.22 -0.26 2.40
CA ARG A 142 8.98 0.94 3.18
C ARG A 142 9.60 2.19 2.54
N PRO A 143 8.82 3.27 2.30
CA PRO A 143 9.37 4.58 1.94
C PRO A 143 10.14 5.22 3.11
N PRO A 144 11.25 5.95 2.84
CA PRO A 144 11.98 6.67 3.88
C PRO A 144 11.07 7.59 4.69
N ARG A 145 11.17 7.52 6.02
CA ARG A 145 10.33 8.28 6.97
C ARG A 145 8.82 8.06 6.79
N ASN A 146 8.41 6.92 6.23
CA ASN A 146 6.99 6.59 5.96
C ASN A 146 6.30 7.67 5.09
N ALA A 147 7.03 8.25 4.13
CA ALA A 147 6.46 9.18 3.18
C ALA A 147 5.46 8.50 2.23
N ASP A 148 4.51 9.26 1.70
CA ASP A 148 3.59 8.79 0.67
C ASP A 148 4.37 8.25 -0.55
N PRO A 149 3.92 7.13 -1.16
CA PRO A 149 4.46 6.60 -2.41
C PRO A 149 4.47 7.64 -3.53
N THR A 150 5.57 7.70 -4.29
CA THR A 150 5.58 8.43 -5.56
C THR A 150 4.82 7.64 -6.63
N PRO A 151 4.30 8.30 -7.69
CA PRO A 151 3.68 7.60 -8.82
C PRO A 151 4.61 6.57 -9.46
N ALA A 152 5.91 6.87 -9.55
CA ALA A 152 6.92 5.96 -10.12
C ALA A 152 7.12 4.71 -9.25
N GLN A 153 7.22 4.87 -7.91
CA GLN A 153 7.33 3.74 -6.99
C GLN A 153 6.09 2.84 -7.06
N ALA A 154 4.90 3.44 -7.07
CA ALA A 154 3.66 2.70 -7.16
C ALA A 154 3.50 1.98 -8.50
N ALA A 155 3.90 2.61 -9.60
CA ALA A 155 3.93 1.98 -10.92
C ALA A 155 4.91 0.80 -10.97
N ALA A 156 6.10 0.93 -10.36
CA ALA A 156 7.09 -0.15 -10.31
C ALA A 156 6.62 -1.37 -9.48
N CYS A 157 5.83 -1.15 -8.41
CA CYS A 157 5.30 -2.24 -7.58
C CYS A 157 3.98 -2.83 -8.08
N ARG A 158 3.24 -2.12 -8.94
CA ARG A 158 1.91 -2.49 -9.43
C ARG A 158 1.82 -3.91 -10.02
N PRO A 159 2.75 -4.37 -10.87
CA PRO A 159 2.65 -5.71 -11.46
C PRO A 159 2.58 -6.83 -10.42
N TYR A 160 3.25 -6.66 -9.27
CA TYR A 160 3.20 -7.64 -8.17
C TYR A 160 1.82 -7.69 -7.52
N LEU A 161 1.21 -6.53 -7.28
CA LEU A 161 -0.14 -6.44 -6.71
C LEU A 161 -1.17 -7.02 -7.68
N GLU A 162 -1.09 -6.66 -8.96
CA GLU A 162 -1.98 -7.21 -9.99
C GLU A 162 -1.87 -8.73 -10.08
N ARG A 163 -0.64 -9.26 -10.00
CA ARG A 163 -0.44 -10.71 -9.96
C ARG A 163 -1.01 -11.34 -8.70
N GLN A 164 -0.84 -10.73 -7.53
CA GLN A 164 -1.47 -11.22 -6.29
C GLN A 164 -3.00 -11.24 -6.43
N ILE A 165 -3.61 -10.18 -6.96
CA ILE A 165 -5.06 -10.15 -7.17
C ILE A 165 -5.50 -11.26 -8.13
N ALA A 166 -4.76 -11.47 -9.23
CA ALA A 166 -5.06 -12.52 -10.20
C ALA A 166 -4.93 -13.94 -9.61
N LEU A 167 -3.94 -14.17 -8.74
CA LEU A 167 -3.75 -15.45 -8.06
C LEU A 167 -4.82 -15.73 -7.00
N ILE A 168 -5.24 -14.70 -6.26
CA ILE A 168 -6.27 -14.83 -5.21
C ILE A 168 -7.67 -14.95 -5.82
N ALA A 169 -7.92 -14.22 -6.92
CA ALA A 169 -9.25 -14.03 -7.51
C ALA A 169 -10.30 -13.66 -6.45
N PRO A 170 -10.10 -12.59 -5.66
CA PRO A 170 -10.96 -12.28 -4.53
C PRO A 170 -12.34 -11.84 -5.01
N GLN A 171 -13.35 -12.15 -4.22
CA GLN A 171 -14.71 -11.65 -4.42
C GLN A 171 -14.78 -10.13 -4.22
N LEU A 172 -14.02 -9.58 -3.27
CA LEU A 172 -14.02 -8.16 -2.96
C LEU A 172 -12.64 -7.67 -2.54
N ILE A 173 -12.29 -6.46 -2.96
CA ILE A 173 -11.12 -5.74 -2.46
C ILE A 173 -11.58 -4.63 -1.51
N LEU A 174 -11.01 -4.57 -0.31
CA LEU A 174 -11.14 -3.44 0.60
C LEU A 174 -9.87 -2.56 0.50
N ALA A 175 -10.00 -1.43 -0.17
CA ALA A 175 -8.95 -0.42 -0.24
C ALA A 175 -8.99 0.46 1.02
N VAL A 176 -7.96 0.37 1.85
CA VAL A 176 -7.87 1.14 3.11
C VAL A 176 -7.03 2.40 2.91
N GLY A 177 -7.68 3.55 2.82
CA GLY A 177 -7.02 4.85 2.70
C GLY A 177 -6.91 5.40 1.28
N ARG A 178 -6.50 6.67 1.20
CA ARG A 178 -6.43 7.45 -0.03
C ARG A 178 -5.46 6.84 -1.05
N ILE A 179 -4.22 6.56 -0.64
CA ILE A 179 -3.19 6.10 -1.58
C ILE A 179 -3.56 4.73 -2.16
N ALA A 180 -4.04 3.80 -1.33
CA ALA A 180 -4.52 2.50 -1.80
C ALA A 180 -5.66 2.65 -2.82
N ALA A 181 -6.68 3.44 -2.50
CA ALA A 181 -7.82 3.67 -3.38
C ALA A 181 -7.42 4.33 -4.71
N GLN A 182 -6.63 5.41 -4.66
CA GLN A 182 -6.18 6.12 -5.85
C GLN A 182 -5.31 5.25 -6.77
N ASN A 183 -4.42 4.44 -6.18
CA ASN A 183 -3.58 3.54 -6.96
C ASN A 183 -4.32 2.33 -7.52
N LEU A 184 -5.30 1.76 -6.81
CA LEU A 184 -6.11 0.68 -7.35
C LEU A 184 -7.02 1.19 -8.47
N LEU A 185 -7.72 2.30 -8.23
CA LEU A 185 -8.74 2.82 -9.15
C LEU A 185 -8.17 3.68 -10.28
N GLN A 186 -6.89 4.04 -10.25
CA GLN A 186 -6.25 4.94 -11.22
C GLN A 186 -6.94 6.30 -11.31
N VAL A 187 -7.27 6.89 -10.15
CA VAL A 187 -7.95 8.20 -10.05
C VAL A 187 -7.24 9.14 -9.08
N ALA A 188 -7.40 10.44 -9.27
CA ALA A 188 -6.93 11.46 -8.33
C ALA A 188 -8.01 11.90 -7.31
N THR A 189 -9.20 11.31 -7.35
CA THR A 189 -10.34 11.69 -6.53
C THR A 189 -10.04 11.64 -5.02
N PRO A 190 -10.43 12.64 -4.22
CA PRO A 190 -10.24 12.62 -2.77
C PRO A 190 -11.00 11.46 -2.09
N ILE A 191 -10.41 10.91 -1.03
CA ILE A 191 -10.96 9.76 -0.29
C ILE A 191 -12.40 9.97 0.18
N GLY A 192 -12.78 11.19 0.56
CA GLY A 192 -14.13 11.51 1.02
C GLY A 192 -15.22 11.31 -0.04
N ARG A 193 -14.87 11.37 -1.34
CA ARG A 193 -15.79 11.08 -2.45
C ARG A 193 -15.71 9.64 -2.95
N LEU A 194 -14.62 8.93 -2.66
CA LEU A 194 -14.45 7.52 -3.04
C LEU A 194 -15.07 6.57 -2.03
N ARG A 195 -14.99 6.90 -0.74
CA ARG A 195 -15.45 6.04 0.36
C ARG A 195 -16.95 5.79 0.34
N GLY A 196 -17.35 4.65 0.91
CA GLY A 196 -18.76 4.28 1.06
C GLY A 196 -19.47 3.98 -0.27
N GLN A 197 -18.70 3.73 -1.33
CA GLN A 197 -19.19 3.38 -2.66
C GLN A 197 -18.46 2.12 -3.13
N CYS A 198 -19.17 1.32 -3.93
CA CYS A 198 -18.60 0.19 -4.64
C CYS A 198 -18.04 0.67 -5.98
N HIS A 199 -16.74 0.45 -6.18
CA HIS A 199 -16.03 0.65 -7.44
C HIS A 199 -15.66 -0.71 -8.02
N SER A 200 -14.93 -0.73 -9.12
CA SER A 200 -14.38 -1.98 -9.65
C SER A 200 -13.11 -1.72 -10.42
N ILE A 201 -12.22 -2.70 -10.43
CA ILE A 201 -11.01 -2.71 -11.26
C ILE A 201 -11.05 -3.89 -12.23
N GLN A 202 -10.36 -3.74 -13.35
CA GLN A 202 -10.15 -4.80 -14.33
C GLN A 202 -8.79 -5.47 -14.04
N ILE A 203 -8.74 -6.80 -14.00
CA ILE A 203 -7.51 -7.55 -13.73
C ILE A 203 -7.00 -8.19 -15.02
N GLY A 204 -5.97 -7.60 -15.62
CA GLY A 204 -5.45 -8.03 -16.91
C GLY A 204 -6.48 -7.94 -18.04
N GLU A 205 -6.06 -8.30 -19.25
CA GLU A 205 -6.94 -8.25 -20.44
C GLU A 205 -7.98 -9.36 -20.44
N ALA A 206 -7.64 -10.55 -19.92
CA ALA A 206 -8.50 -11.72 -19.90
C ALA A 206 -9.24 -11.97 -18.57
N GLY A 207 -8.97 -11.18 -17.52
CA GLY A 207 -9.57 -11.40 -16.21
C GLY A 207 -10.95 -10.74 -16.05
N GLY A 208 -11.58 -11.00 -14.91
CA GLY A 208 -12.86 -10.39 -14.55
C GLY A 208 -12.73 -8.99 -13.97
N ARG A 209 -13.87 -8.32 -13.81
CA ARG A 209 -13.99 -7.13 -12.95
C ARG A 209 -14.06 -7.56 -11.50
N VAL A 210 -13.21 -6.98 -10.66
CA VAL A 210 -13.22 -7.21 -9.22
C VAL A 210 -13.81 -5.98 -8.52
N PRO A 211 -14.87 -6.13 -7.71
CA PRO A 211 -15.40 -5.06 -6.88
C PRO A 211 -14.36 -4.50 -5.91
N VAL A 212 -14.38 -3.18 -5.69
CA VAL A 212 -13.50 -2.48 -4.75
C VAL A 212 -14.34 -1.59 -3.84
N TRP A 213 -14.35 -1.89 -2.55
CA TRP A 213 -14.88 -0.98 -1.54
C TRP A 213 -13.77 -0.11 -0.96
N VAL A 214 -14.04 1.18 -0.80
CA VAL A 214 -13.07 2.14 -0.27
C VAL A 214 -13.47 2.57 1.14
N THR A 215 -12.51 2.52 2.07
CA THR A 215 -12.69 3.03 3.44
C THR A 215 -11.48 3.85 3.91
N TYR A 216 -11.55 4.38 5.12
CA TYR A 216 -10.45 5.10 5.74
C TYR A 216 -9.32 4.17 6.19
N HIS A 217 -8.08 4.67 6.13
CA HIS A 217 -6.95 3.93 6.65
C HIS A 217 -7.04 3.80 8.19
N PRO A 218 -6.73 2.65 8.80
CA PRO A 218 -6.77 2.48 10.26
C PRO A 218 -5.91 3.51 11.01
N ALA A 219 -4.72 3.85 10.50
CA ALA A 219 -3.89 4.91 11.08
C ALA A 219 -4.58 6.29 11.13
N TYR A 220 -5.42 6.62 10.15
CA TYR A 220 -6.24 7.84 10.19
C TYR A 220 -7.32 7.75 11.26
N LEU A 221 -7.99 6.61 11.39
CA LEU A 221 -9.01 6.39 12.43
C LEU A 221 -8.46 6.44 13.85
N LEU A 222 -7.18 6.08 14.06
CA LEU A 222 -6.51 6.26 15.34
C LEU A 222 -6.32 7.75 15.69
N ARG A 223 -5.99 8.59 14.71
CA ARG A 223 -5.84 10.05 14.88
C ARG A 223 -7.17 10.80 14.86
N SER A 224 -8.21 10.20 14.29
CA SER A 224 -9.54 10.80 14.14
C SER A 224 -10.64 9.81 14.55
N PRO A 225 -10.77 9.50 15.86
CA PRO A 225 -11.71 8.47 16.34
C PRO A 225 -13.18 8.72 15.97
N ARG A 226 -13.58 9.98 15.75
CA ARG A 226 -14.94 10.35 15.32
C ARG A 226 -15.33 9.74 13.96
N GLU A 227 -14.36 9.47 13.10
CA GLU A 227 -14.58 8.89 11.78
C GLU A 227 -14.79 7.36 11.82
N LYS A 228 -14.59 6.72 12.97
CA LYS A 228 -14.80 5.26 13.14
C LYS A 228 -16.24 4.85 12.85
N ALA A 229 -17.23 5.70 13.16
CA ALA A 229 -18.63 5.42 12.83
C ALA A 229 -18.84 5.27 11.32
N ARG A 230 -18.21 6.13 10.52
CA ARG A 230 -18.32 6.05 9.06
C ARG A 230 -17.56 4.86 8.50
N ALA A 231 -16.41 4.49 9.08
CA ALA A 231 -15.71 3.27 8.70
C ALA A 231 -16.51 2.01 9.08
N TRP A 232 -17.25 2.05 10.18
CA TRP A 232 -18.17 0.98 10.54
C TRP A 232 -19.30 0.80 9.53
N ASP A 233 -19.85 1.87 8.99
CA ASP A 233 -20.82 1.79 7.89
C ASP A 233 -20.24 1.12 6.64
N ASP A 234 -18.98 1.43 6.30
CA ASP A 234 -18.26 0.78 5.20
C ASP A 234 -18.11 -0.73 5.46
N LEU A 235 -17.71 -1.12 6.66
CA LEU A 235 -17.52 -2.53 7.03
C LEU A 235 -18.83 -3.33 6.99
N LYS A 236 -19.96 -2.74 7.42
CA LYS A 236 -21.28 -3.38 7.26
C LYS A 236 -21.62 -3.63 5.80
N ALA A 237 -21.27 -2.71 4.90
CA ALA A 237 -21.50 -2.90 3.47
C ALA A 237 -20.60 -4.01 2.90
N VAL A 238 -19.31 -4.01 3.26
CA VAL A 238 -18.36 -5.09 2.91
C VAL A 238 -18.91 -6.45 3.35
N ARG A 239 -19.39 -6.57 4.59
CA ARG A 239 -19.98 -7.81 5.10
C ARG A 239 -21.17 -8.28 4.26
N ARG A 240 -22.11 -7.38 3.96
CA ARG A 240 -23.29 -7.72 3.11
C ARG A 240 -22.90 -8.17 1.72
N MET A 241 -21.90 -7.53 1.11
CA MET A 241 -21.41 -7.93 -0.21
C MET A 241 -20.80 -9.33 -0.19
N LEU A 242 -20.04 -9.66 0.86
CA LEU A 242 -19.52 -11.01 1.05
C LEU A 242 -20.66 -12.01 1.26
N GLU A 243 -21.69 -11.70 2.04
CA GLU A 243 -22.83 -12.60 2.28
C GLU A 243 -23.69 -12.82 1.02
N ALA A 244 -23.86 -11.81 0.14
CA ALA A 244 -24.77 -11.85 -1.00
C ALA A 244 -24.40 -12.83 -2.14
N GLU A 245 -23.17 -13.36 -2.17
CA GLU A 245 -22.75 -14.37 -3.15
C GLU A 245 -22.56 -15.77 -2.54
N GLN A 246 -23.02 -15.99 -1.30
CA GLN A 246 -23.14 -17.35 -0.77
C GLN A 246 -24.41 -17.99 -1.36
N PRO A 247 -24.30 -19.08 -2.15
CA PRO A 247 -25.45 -19.77 -2.71
C PRO A 247 -26.34 -20.41 -1.64
#